data_AF-A0A4Y2BLK3-F1
#
_entry.id   AF-A0A4Y2BLK3-F1
#
_cell.length_a   1.000
_cell.length_b   1.000
_cell.length_c   1.000
_cell.angle_alpha   90.00
_cell.angle_beta   90.00
_cell.angle_gamma   90.00
#
_symmetry.space_group_name_H-M   'P 1'
#
loop_
_entity.id
_entity.type
_entity.pdbx_description
1 polymer ?
#
loop_
_entity_poly.entity_id
_entity_poly.type
_entity_poly.pdbx_seq_one_letter_code
_entity_poly.pdbx_strand_id
1 'polypeptide(L)'
;MAVRSTSISIPLNLAFLKSLKKCPPEIWQDRWNLSEPVWKTFLFLSQVNINRASFNSRTNQFITEHGPFVTSLHRFGLCSHDRCVCVAKGDPNHYATLCPVTKPFHFTKPSAGNLSTWCENIVQDKRSLARLMNIMKILHERRLISSLIKKDFSGIHQQLRLSLQTV
;
A
#
# COMPACT_ATOMS: atom_id res chain seq x y z
N MET A 1 -3.61 12.38 34.15
CA MET A 1 -4.54 12.83 33.09
C MET A 1 -4.51 11.83 31.96
N ALA A 2 -5.63 11.16 31.68
CA ALA A 2 -5.74 10.14 30.63
C ALA A 2 -6.23 10.78 29.32
N VAL A 3 -5.45 10.66 28.25
CA VAL A 3 -5.84 11.08 26.90
C VAL A 3 -6.82 10.04 26.35
N ARG A 4 -8.08 10.44 26.15
CA ARG A 4 -9.11 9.63 25.50
C ARG A 4 -8.84 9.62 23.99
N SER A 5 -8.44 8.47 23.45
CA SER A 5 -8.41 8.24 22.00
C SER A 5 -9.83 8.21 21.46
N THR A 6 -10.24 9.25 20.74
CA THR A 6 -11.47 9.24 19.94
C THR A 6 -11.23 8.42 18.69
N SER A 7 -11.80 7.20 18.65
CA SER A 7 -11.89 6.43 17.41
C SER A 7 -12.83 7.16 16.45
N ILE A 8 -12.31 7.66 15.33
CA ILE A 8 -13.14 8.13 14.22
C ILE A 8 -13.74 6.89 13.56
N SER A 9 -14.98 6.57 13.93
CA SER A 9 -15.79 5.59 13.20
C SER A 9 -16.38 6.28 11.97
N ILE A 10 -15.77 6.08 10.81
CA ILE A 10 -16.42 6.39 9.53
C ILE A 10 -17.58 5.38 9.41
N PRO A 11 -18.86 5.80 9.41
CA PRO A 11 -19.95 4.86 9.27
C PRO A 11 -20.02 4.43 7.82
N LEU A 12 -19.24 3.41 7.43
CA LEU A 12 -19.56 2.66 6.23
C LEU A 12 -20.89 1.96 6.50
N ASN A 13 -21.96 2.49 5.90
CA ASN A 13 -23.31 2.00 6.10
C ASN A 13 -23.36 0.49 5.79
N LEU A 14 -23.79 -0.32 6.77
CA LEU A 14 -23.89 -1.77 6.62
C LEU A 14 -24.79 -2.17 5.43
N ALA A 15 -25.74 -1.32 5.04
CA ALA A 15 -26.55 -1.47 3.82
C ALA A 15 -25.72 -1.30 2.54
N PHE A 16 -24.74 -0.40 2.51
CA PHE A 16 -23.81 -0.22 1.39
C PHE A 16 -22.88 -1.45 1.26
N LEU A 17 -22.38 -1.98 2.38
CA LEU A 17 -21.60 -3.22 2.37
C LEU A 17 -22.44 -4.44 1.94
N LYS A 18 -23.72 -4.48 2.32
CA LYS A 18 -24.67 -5.53 1.89
C LYS A 18 -25.07 -5.39 0.42
N SER A 19 -25.16 -4.17 -0.13
CA SER A 19 -25.47 -3.94 -1.54
C SER A 19 -24.29 -4.30 -2.44
N LEU A 20 -23.05 -4.13 -1.97
CA LEU A 20 -21.86 -4.60 -2.68
C LEU A 20 -21.85 -6.13 -2.85
N LYS A 21 -22.34 -6.90 -1.87
CA LYS A 21 -22.48 -8.36 -1.98
C LYS A 21 -23.55 -8.83 -2.97
N LYS A 22 -24.50 -7.96 -3.32
CA LYS A 22 -25.59 -8.24 -4.28
C LYS A 22 -25.35 -7.63 -5.66
N CYS A 23 -24.23 -6.92 -5.85
CA CYS A 23 -23.93 -6.29 -7.13
C CYS A 23 -23.46 -7.35 -8.11
N PRO A 24 -24.15 -7.55 -9.26
CA PRO A 24 -23.71 -8.46 -10.29
C PRO A 24 -22.30 -8.07 -10.80
N PRO A 25 -21.48 -9.06 -11.21
CA PRO A 25 -20.13 -8.82 -11.74
C PRO A 25 -20.10 -7.76 -12.84
N GLU A 26 -21.11 -7.76 -13.72
CA GLU A 26 -21.24 -6.83 -14.85
C GLU A 26 -21.40 -5.38 -14.39
N ILE A 27 -22.30 -5.11 -13.42
CA ILE A 27 -22.53 -3.76 -12.90
C ILE A 27 -21.29 -3.23 -12.17
N TRP A 28 -20.55 -4.10 -11.50
CA TRP A 28 -19.27 -3.73 -10.87
C TRP A 28 -18.19 -3.46 -11.92
N GLN A 29 -18.15 -4.25 -12.99
CA GLN A 29 -17.23 -4.06 -14.11
C GLN A 29 -17.50 -2.76 -14.86
N ASP A 30 -18.76 -2.40 -15.08
CA ASP A 30 -19.12 -1.13 -15.72
C ASP A 30 -18.69 0.07 -14.86
N ARG A 31 -18.94 0.00 -13.54
CA ARG A 31 -18.46 1.02 -12.61
C ARG A 31 -16.94 1.09 -12.55
N TRP A 32 -16.26 -0.04 -12.63
CA TRP A 32 -14.80 -0.11 -12.72
C TRP A 32 -14.29 0.57 -13.99
N ASN A 33 -14.91 0.29 -15.14
CA ASN A 33 -14.54 0.89 -16.43
C ASN A 33 -14.84 2.40 -16.48
N LEU A 34 -15.86 2.86 -15.77
CA LEU A 34 -16.20 4.28 -15.62
C LEU A 34 -15.36 5.01 -14.57
N SER A 35 -14.58 4.27 -13.77
CA SER A 35 -13.67 4.89 -12.80
C SER A 35 -12.46 5.43 -13.56
N GLU A 36 -12.05 6.65 -13.26
CA GLU A 36 -10.84 7.23 -13.85
C GLU A 36 -9.61 6.32 -13.62
N PRO A 37 -8.71 6.12 -14.62
CA PRO A 37 -7.51 5.26 -14.54
C PRO A 37 -6.49 5.66 -13.47
N VAL A 38 -6.80 6.69 -12.69
CA VAL A 38 -5.97 7.32 -11.66
C VAL A 38 -5.53 6.31 -10.60
N TRP A 39 -6.21 5.18 -10.45
CA TRP A 39 -5.89 4.20 -9.42
C TRP A 39 -4.92 3.14 -9.96
N LYS A 40 -3.72 3.06 -9.37
CA LYS A 40 -2.69 2.06 -9.67
C LYS A 40 -3.19 0.61 -9.70
N THR A 41 -4.30 0.32 -9.00
CA THR A 41 -4.98 -0.98 -9.06
C THR A 41 -5.39 -1.37 -10.49
N PHE A 42 -5.79 -0.42 -11.34
CA PHE A 42 -6.14 -0.67 -12.75
C PHE A 42 -4.98 -1.27 -13.54
N LEU A 43 -3.74 -0.89 -13.22
CA LEU A 43 -2.56 -1.45 -13.88
C LEU A 43 -2.34 -2.92 -13.55
N PHE A 44 -2.74 -3.38 -12.37
CA PHE A 44 -2.59 -4.78 -11.96
C PHE A 44 -3.80 -5.63 -12.36
N LEU A 45 -4.97 -5.00 -12.49
CA LEU A 45 -6.26 -5.64 -12.73
C LEU A 45 -7.07 -4.81 -13.72
N SER A 46 -6.94 -5.12 -15.01
CA SER A 46 -7.72 -4.50 -16.09
C SER A 46 -9.21 -4.87 -16.06
N GLN A 47 -9.58 -5.90 -15.31
CA GLN A 47 -10.96 -6.31 -15.06
C GLN A 47 -11.25 -6.45 -13.56
N VAL A 48 -12.52 -6.30 -13.19
CA VAL A 48 -13.07 -6.74 -11.90
C VAL A 48 -12.92 -8.24 -11.82
N ASN A 49 -11.75 -8.67 -11.38
CA ASN A 49 -11.53 -10.06 -11.09
C ASN A 49 -12.10 -10.33 -9.71
N ILE A 50 -13.22 -11.07 -9.63
CA ILE A 50 -13.86 -11.48 -8.36
C ILE A 50 -12.90 -12.32 -7.50
N ASN A 51 -11.84 -12.89 -8.09
CA ASN A 51 -10.72 -13.47 -7.36
C ASN A 51 -9.84 -12.44 -6.64
N ARG A 52 -10.19 -11.15 -6.60
CA ARG A 52 -9.56 -10.17 -5.70
C ARG A 52 -9.63 -10.62 -4.24
N ALA A 53 -10.67 -11.39 -3.88
CA ALA A 53 -10.80 -12.05 -2.60
C ALA A 53 -9.82 -13.24 -2.39
N SER A 54 -9.22 -13.79 -3.46
CA SER A 54 -8.27 -14.91 -3.39
C SER A 54 -6.81 -14.47 -3.33
N PHE A 55 -6.49 -13.21 -3.67
CA PHE A 55 -5.15 -12.69 -3.39
C PHE A 55 -4.91 -12.59 -1.89
N ASN A 56 -3.75 -13.03 -1.45
CA ASN A 56 -3.36 -12.89 -0.05
C ASN A 56 -3.21 -11.40 0.33
N SER A 57 -3.24 -11.12 1.64
CA SER A 57 -3.20 -9.76 2.18
C SER A 57 -1.95 -8.97 1.74
N ARG A 58 -0.80 -9.62 1.55
CA ARG A 58 0.45 -8.97 1.14
C ARG A 58 0.42 -8.54 -0.33
N THR A 59 -0.12 -9.38 -1.20
CA THR A 59 -0.34 -9.02 -2.61
C THR A 59 -1.30 -7.84 -2.72
N ASN A 60 -2.40 -7.86 -1.97
CA ASN A 60 -3.36 -6.74 -1.95
C ASN A 60 -2.73 -5.44 -1.42
N GLN A 61 -1.88 -5.51 -0.39
CA GLN A 61 -1.14 -4.36 0.11
C GLN A 61 -0.21 -3.74 -0.94
N PHE A 62 0.45 -4.57 -1.77
CA PHE A 62 1.32 -4.09 -2.85
C PHE A 62 0.52 -3.41 -3.96
N ILE A 63 -0.53 -4.07 -4.47
CA ILE A 63 -1.37 -3.57 -5.58
C ILE A 63 -2.02 -2.23 -5.21
N THR A 64 -2.48 -2.11 -3.97
CA THR A 64 -3.17 -0.92 -3.49
C THR A 64 -2.21 0.14 -2.92
N GLU A 65 -0.91 -0.16 -2.87
CA GLU A 65 0.12 0.71 -2.29
C GLU A 65 -0.09 1.03 -0.79
N HIS A 66 -1.02 0.36 -0.10
CA HIS A 66 -1.32 0.55 1.32
C HIS A 66 -0.46 -0.31 2.27
N GLY A 67 0.57 -0.97 1.75
CA GLY A 67 1.47 -1.84 2.50
C GLY A 67 2.54 -1.13 3.34
N PRO A 68 3.57 -1.87 3.77
CA PRO A 68 4.71 -1.39 4.56
C PRO A 68 5.68 -0.54 3.71
N PHE A 69 5.15 0.42 2.96
CA PHE A 69 5.89 1.32 2.10
C PHE A 69 6.04 2.66 2.80
N VAL A 70 7.23 3.25 2.77
CA VAL A 70 7.49 4.50 3.50
C VAL A 70 6.66 5.64 2.92
N THR A 71 6.38 5.64 1.60
CA THR A 71 5.47 6.60 0.96
C THR A 71 4.02 6.47 1.46
N SER A 72 3.56 5.24 1.71
CA SER A 72 2.24 4.98 2.29
C SER A 72 2.19 5.47 3.73
N LEU A 73 3.18 5.09 4.54
CA LEU A 73 3.27 5.50 5.95
C LEU A 73 3.33 7.02 6.10
N HIS A 74 4.11 7.71 5.26
CA HIS A 74 4.17 9.17 5.21
C HIS A 74 2.83 9.80 4.87
N ARG A 75 2.11 9.26 3.88
CA ARG A 75 0.77 9.73 3.51
C ARG A 75 -0.23 9.65 4.68
N PHE A 76 -0.08 8.67 5.55
CA PHE A 76 -0.92 8.48 6.73
C PHE A 76 -0.38 9.16 8.00
N GLY A 77 0.69 9.95 7.91
CA GLY A 77 1.30 10.61 9.07
C GLY A 77 1.97 9.64 10.05
N LEU A 78 2.23 8.40 9.63
CA LEU A 78 2.93 7.37 10.42
C LEU A 78 4.45 7.40 10.20
N CYS A 79 4.92 8.17 9.22
CA CYS A 79 6.33 8.44 8.99
C CYS A 79 6.56 9.92 8.64
N SER A 80 7.67 10.52 9.08
CA SER A 80 8.03 11.92 8.80
C SER A 80 8.58 12.17 7.40
N HIS A 81 8.97 11.11 6.68
CA HIS A 81 9.49 11.21 5.33
C HIS A 81 8.99 10.06 4.47
N ASP A 82 9.07 10.21 3.14
CA ASP A 82 8.63 9.22 2.16
C ASP A 82 9.77 8.37 1.58
N ARG A 83 10.99 8.50 2.13
CA ARG A 83 12.22 7.92 1.60
C ARG A 83 12.56 6.54 2.17
N CYS A 84 13.04 5.66 1.31
CA CYS A 84 13.62 4.35 1.66
C CYS A 84 14.95 4.52 2.42
N VAL A 85 15.42 3.45 3.07
CA VAL A 85 16.77 3.39 3.69
C VAL A 85 17.91 3.67 2.68
N CYS A 86 17.67 3.46 1.39
CA CYS A 86 18.62 3.81 0.33
C CYS A 86 18.40 5.22 -0.25
N VAL A 87 17.66 6.09 0.46
CA VAL A 87 17.46 7.52 0.16
C VAL A 87 16.54 7.82 -1.05
N ALA A 88 16.27 6.81 -1.89
CA ALA A 88 15.27 6.88 -2.95
C ALA A 88 13.83 6.89 -2.40
N LYS A 89 12.86 7.25 -3.24
CA LYS A 89 11.43 7.19 -2.89
C LYS A 89 11.02 5.78 -2.48
N GLY A 90 10.39 5.63 -1.32
CA GLY A 90 10.05 4.33 -0.72
C GLY A 90 8.73 3.75 -1.21
N ASP A 91 8.43 3.84 -2.50
CA ASP A 91 7.21 3.32 -3.12
C ASP A 91 7.32 1.84 -3.53
N PRO A 92 6.20 1.15 -3.83
CA PRO A 92 6.21 -0.27 -4.20
C PRO A 92 7.08 -0.57 -5.43
N ASN A 93 7.11 0.33 -6.42
CA ASN A 93 7.86 0.10 -7.66
C ASN A 93 9.36 0.13 -7.38
N HIS A 94 9.81 1.05 -6.53
CA HIS A 94 11.20 1.11 -6.08
C HIS A 94 11.62 -0.20 -5.39
N TYR A 95 10.81 -0.71 -4.46
CA TYR A 95 11.09 -2.00 -3.82
C TYR A 95 11.04 -3.18 -4.79
N ALA A 96 10.20 -3.11 -5.81
CA ALA A 96 10.09 -4.14 -6.83
C ALA A 96 11.29 -4.17 -7.79
N THR A 97 11.97 -3.05 -8.03
CA THR A 97 12.89 -2.93 -9.19
C THR A 97 14.29 -2.43 -8.88
N LEU A 98 14.49 -1.69 -7.78
CA LEU A 98 15.75 -0.95 -7.55
C LEU A 98 16.29 -1.04 -6.12
N CYS A 99 15.43 -1.29 -5.12
CA CYS A 99 15.85 -1.20 -3.73
C CYS A 99 16.91 -2.25 -3.34
N PRO A 100 18.08 -1.86 -2.80
CA PRO A 100 19.09 -2.84 -2.37
C PRO A 100 18.59 -3.85 -1.34
N VAL A 101 17.58 -3.48 -0.53
CA VAL A 101 16.93 -4.33 0.47
C VAL A 101 16.29 -5.58 -0.13
N THR A 102 15.80 -5.48 -1.36
CA THR A 102 15.02 -6.50 -2.06
C THR A 102 15.74 -7.05 -3.29
N LYS A 103 17.05 -6.76 -3.44
CA LYS A 103 17.88 -7.08 -4.62
C LYS A 103 17.71 -8.50 -5.17
N PRO A 104 17.67 -9.57 -4.36
CA PRO A 104 17.50 -10.94 -4.89
C PRO A 104 16.16 -11.17 -5.62
N PHE A 105 15.16 -10.33 -5.37
CA PHE A 105 13.79 -10.51 -5.87
C PHE A 105 13.37 -9.46 -6.89
N HIS A 106 14.30 -8.62 -7.38
CA HIS A 106 13.99 -7.53 -8.31
C HIS A 106 13.37 -7.99 -9.62
N PHE A 107 12.24 -7.38 -9.97
CA PHE A 107 11.68 -7.42 -11.31
C PHE A 107 12.48 -6.50 -12.23
N THR A 108 12.50 -6.86 -13.51
CA THR A 108 12.97 -5.94 -14.56
C THR A 108 12.14 -4.68 -14.53
N LYS A 109 12.78 -3.51 -14.52
CA LYS A 109 12.09 -2.23 -14.53
C LYS A 109 11.29 -2.09 -15.84
N PRO A 110 9.98 -1.80 -15.78
CA PRO A 110 9.19 -1.60 -16.99
C PRO A 110 9.53 -0.27 -17.66
N SER A 111 9.38 -0.22 -18.99
CA SER A 111 9.27 1.05 -19.72
C SER A 111 7.91 1.69 -19.42
N ALA A 112 7.79 3.02 -19.60
CA ALA A 112 6.55 3.74 -19.32
C ALA A 112 5.35 3.17 -20.11
N GLY A 113 5.55 2.79 -21.38
CA GLY A 113 4.51 2.21 -22.23
C GLY A 113 4.05 0.80 -21.84
N ASN A 114 4.88 0.06 -21.09
CA ASN A 114 4.61 -1.35 -20.73
C ASN A 114 4.24 -1.54 -19.26
N LEU A 115 3.96 -0.45 -18.53
CA LEU A 115 3.72 -0.51 -17.08
C LEU A 115 2.50 -1.37 -16.72
N SER A 116 1.40 -1.29 -17.49
CA SER A 116 0.19 -2.08 -17.24
C SER A 116 0.47 -3.57 -17.41
N THR A 117 1.01 -3.98 -18.56
CA THR A 117 1.34 -5.39 -18.82
C THR A 117 2.34 -5.94 -17.81
N TRP A 118 3.31 -5.12 -17.38
CA TRP A 118 4.24 -5.50 -16.33
C TRP A 118 3.53 -5.77 -14.99
N CYS A 119 2.62 -4.90 -14.57
CA CYS A 119 1.83 -5.06 -13.37
C CYS A 119 0.92 -6.30 -13.43
N GLU A 120 0.23 -6.53 -14.55
CA GLU A 120 -0.61 -7.71 -14.76
C GLU A 120 0.21 -9.01 -14.66
N ASN A 121 1.38 -9.06 -15.30
CA ASN A 121 2.24 -10.24 -15.26
C ASN A 121 2.72 -10.58 -13.84
N ILE A 122 2.92 -9.58 -12.98
CA ILE A 122 3.32 -9.81 -11.58
C ILE A 122 2.28 -10.65 -10.83
N VAL A 123 0.99 -10.42 -11.09
CA VAL A 123 -0.10 -11.08 -10.37
C VAL A 123 -0.58 -12.36 -11.06
N GLN A 124 -0.39 -12.48 -12.38
CA GLN A 124 -0.79 -13.65 -13.16
C GLN A 124 0.25 -14.78 -13.14
N ASP A 125 1.55 -14.46 -13.17
CA ASP A 125 2.61 -15.48 -13.14
C ASP A 125 2.92 -15.93 -11.71
N LYS A 126 2.83 -17.24 -11.45
CA LYS A 126 3.07 -17.83 -10.12
C LYS A 126 4.48 -17.56 -9.61
N ARG A 127 5.49 -17.56 -10.49
CA ARG A 127 6.89 -17.30 -10.09
C ARG A 127 7.06 -15.84 -9.70
N SER A 128 6.49 -14.93 -10.48
CA SER A 128 6.47 -13.49 -10.20
C SER A 128 5.71 -13.19 -8.91
N LEU A 129 4.56 -13.82 -8.69
CA LEU A 129 3.82 -13.69 -7.44
C LEU A 129 4.62 -14.17 -6.23
N ALA A 130 5.36 -15.28 -6.35
CA ALA A 130 6.25 -15.75 -5.28
C ALA A 130 7.40 -14.76 -4.99
N ARG A 131 7.98 -14.14 -6.03
CA ARG A 131 8.98 -13.07 -5.86
C ARG A 131 8.39 -11.86 -5.15
N LEU A 132 7.19 -11.44 -5.54
CA LEU A 132 6.47 -10.36 -4.87
C LEU A 132 6.22 -10.68 -3.40
N MET A 133 5.79 -11.91 -3.08
CA MET A 133 5.57 -12.34 -1.70
C MET A 133 6.86 -12.29 -0.86
N ASN A 134 8.01 -12.65 -1.44
CA ASN A 134 9.31 -12.54 -0.77
C ASN A 134 9.70 -11.08 -0.51
N ILE A 135 9.44 -10.18 -1.46
CA ILE A 135 9.62 -8.73 -1.25
C ILE A 135 8.78 -8.27 -0.07
N MET A 136 7.48 -8.57 -0.09
CA MET A 136 6.57 -8.18 0.99
C MET A 136 6.97 -8.80 2.33
N LYS A 137 7.50 -10.02 2.33
CA LYS A 137 8.04 -10.68 3.53
C LYS A 137 9.21 -9.90 4.12
N ILE A 138 10.18 -9.52 3.31
CA ILE A 138 11.33 -8.71 3.74
C ILE A 138 10.85 -7.37 4.33
N LEU A 139 9.88 -6.71 3.70
CA LEU A 139 9.37 -5.42 4.16
C LEU A 139 8.61 -5.50 5.48
N HIS A 140 7.91 -6.61 5.73
CA HIS A 140 7.22 -6.86 7.00
C HIS A 140 8.18 -7.30 8.11
N GLU A 141 9.19 -8.11 7.80
CA GLU A 141 10.13 -8.67 8.79
C GLU A 141 11.24 -7.69 9.18
N ARG A 142 11.76 -6.93 8.21
CA ARG A 142 12.69 -5.86 8.55
C ARG A 142 11.90 -4.82 9.32
N ARG A 143 12.31 -4.57 10.57
CA ARG A 143 11.82 -3.50 11.48
C ARG A 143 12.00 -2.07 10.91
N LEU A 144 11.95 -1.88 9.58
CA LEU A 144 11.91 -0.59 8.92
C LEU A 144 10.72 0.21 9.47
N ILE A 145 9.54 -0.41 9.56
CA ILE A 145 8.36 0.25 10.12
C ILE A 145 8.52 0.55 11.61
N SER A 146 9.04 -0.38 12.42
CA SER A 146 9.18 -0.16 13.88
C SER A 146 10.23 0.90 14.23
N SER A 147 11.35 0.98 13.50
CA SER A 147 12.38 2.01 13.70
C SER A 147 11.96 3.40 13.19
N LEU A 148 11.19 3.46 12.09
CA LEU A 148 10.60 4.70 11.58
C LEU A 148 9.48 5.21 12.51
N ILE A 149 8.53 4.35 12.88
CA ILE A 149 7.44 4.66 13.81
C ILE A 149 7.97 5.15 15.17
N LYS A 150 9.00 4.49 15.75
CA LYS A 150 9.58 4.91 17.03
C LYS A 150 10.27 6.27 16.95
N LYS A 151 10.97 6.57 15.85
CA LYS A 151 11.59 7.90 15.63
C LYS A 151 10.53 8.99 15.53
N ASP A 152 9.43 8.73 14.83
CA ASP A 152 8.42 9.76 14.58
C ASP A 152 7.48 10.00 15.77
N PHE A 153 7.16 8.98 16.56
CA PHE A 153 6.45 9.21 17.83
C PHE A 153 7.26 10.08 18.80
N SER A 154 8.60 10.01 18.78
CA SER A 154 9.44 10.89 19.61
C SER A 154 9.33 12.36 19.19
N GLY A 155 9.23 12.64 17.88
CA GLY A 155 9.04 13.99 17.34
C GLY A 155 7.67 14.58 17.62
N ILE A 156 6.60 13.79 17.45
CA ILE A 156 5.22 14.20 17.81
C ILE A 156 5.11 14.50 19.30
N HIS A 157 5.75 13.68 20.15
CA HIS A 157 5.76 13.90 21.60
C HIS A 157 6.55 15.15 22.00
N GLN A 158 7.62 15.51 21.26
CA GLN A 158 8.38 16.74 21.47
C GLN A 158 7.58 17.99 21.04
N GLN A 159 6.91 17.95 19.88
CA GLN A 159 6.04 19.03 19.43
C GLN A 159 4.88 19.26 20.40
N LEU A 160 4.17 18.19 20.80
CA LEU A 160 3.10 18.28 21.80
C LEU A 160 3.59 18.83 23.14
N ARG A 161 4.82 18.47 23.57
CA ARG A 161 5.45 19.02 24.78
C ARG A 161 5.70 20.53 24.66
N LEU A 162 6.17 21.01 23.50
CA LEU A 162 6.40 22.44 23.27
C LEU A 162 5.08 23.23 23.18
N SER A 163 4.06 22.68 22.55
CA SER A 163 2.72 23.30 22.47
C SER A 163 2.01 23.42 23.81
N LEU A 164 2.32 22.51 24.76
CA LEU A 164 1.78 22.51 26.13
C LEU A 164 2.58 23.40 27.10
N GLN A 165 3.75 23.90 26.68
CA GLN A 165 4.57 24.85 27.47
C GLN A 165 4.31 26.31 27.10
N THR A 166 3.54 26.56 26.04
CA THR A 166 3.15 27.90 25.57
C THR A 166 1.73 28.30 25.97
N VAL A 167 1.12 27.59 26.94
CA VAL A 167 -0.17 27.94 27.57
C VAL A 167 0.06 28.17 29.06
#